data_AF-A0A2D5AGB8-F1
#
_entry.id   AF-A0A2D5AGB8-F1
#
_cell.length_a   1.000
_cell.length_b   1.000
_cell.length_c   1.000
_cell.angle_alpha   90.00
_cell.angle_beta   90.00
_cell.angle_gamma   90.00
#
_symmetry.space_group_name_H-M   'P 1'
#
loop_
_entity.id
_entity.type
_entity.pdbx_description
1 polymer ?
#
loop_
_entity_poly.entity_id
_entity_poly.type
_entity_poly.pdbx_seq_one_letter_code
_entity_poly.pdbx_strand_id
1 'polypeptide(L)'
;MDTPFEVRWRLRNGDHIVGYERHMGGRVWSSPDGFWWRGDCLHYSDKDRCFGVKDINNEWLFQGDVVTWHPKSGQWLLECERGAWTLSQGGTRIKAPETSRLLRRVGFVFRN
;
A
#
# COMPACT_ATOMS: atom_id res chain seq x y z
N MET A 1 -1.75 -3.19 19.64
CA MET A 1 -0.68 -4.08 19.15
C MET A 1 0.63 -3.34 19.35
N ASP A 2 1.49 -3.80 20.26
CA ASP A 2 2.87 -3.33 20.36
C ASP A 2 3.71 -4.08 19.33
N THR A 3 3.74 -3.57 18.09
CA THR A 3 4.72 -4.04 17.11
C THR A 3 5.97 -3.17 17.22
N PRO A 4 7.17 -3.75 17.43
CA PRO A 4 8.42 -2.99 17.33
C PRO A 4 8.71 -2.55 15.89
N PHE A 5 8.03 -3.13 14.91
CA PHE A 5 8.15 -2.82 13.49
C PHE A 5 7.07 -1.84 13.02
N GLU A 6 7.45 -0.87 12.19
CA GLU A 6 6.53 0.07 11.53
C GLU A 6 5.56 -0.69 10.64
N VAL A 7 4.27 -0.58 10.95
CA VAL A 7 3.20 -0.96 10.01
C VAL A 7 2.62 0.32 9.41
N ARG A 8 2.56 0.38 8.08
CA ARG A 8 2.01 1.53 7.37
C ARG A 8 0.66 1.19 6.74
N TRP A 9 -0.21 2.18 6.69
CA TRP A 9 -1.53 2.12 6.08
C TRP A 9 -1.73 3.31 5.14
N ARG A 10 -2.44 3.09 4.04
CA ARG A 10 -3.06 4.14 3.24
C ARG A 10 -4.51 4.26 3.67
N LEU A 11 -4.95 5.47 3.97
CA LEU A 11 -6.30 5.78 4.43
C LEU A 11 -7.16 6.23 3.25
N ARG A 12 -8.41 5.78 3.19
CA ARG A 12 -9.33 6.16 2.13
C ARG A 12 -10.76 6.39 2.62
N ASN A 13 -11.49 7.21 1.86
CA ASN A 13 -12.94 7.40 1.94
C ASN A 13 -13.55 6.98 0.60
N GLY A 14 -14.08 5.76 0.52
CA GLY A 14 -14.44 5.14 -0.75
C GLY A 14 -13.24 5.11 -1.70
N ASP A 15 -13.34 5.85 -2.81
CA ASP A 15 -12.33 5.92 -3.88
C ASP A 15 -11.34 7.09 -3.73
N HIS A 16 -11.30 7.74 -2.56
CA HIS A 16 -10.43 8.89 -2.31
C HIS A 16 -9.38 8.56 -1.26
N ILE A 17 -8.11 8.72 -1.59
CA ILE A 17 -7.01 8.64 -0.63
C ILE A 17 -7.03 9.93 0.21
N VAL A 18 -7.12 9.79 1.53
CA VAL A 18 -7.21 10.92 2.47
C VAL A 18 -5.98 11.06 3.36
N GLY A 19 -5.05 10.10 3.29
CA GLY A 19 -3.78 10.18 3.99
C GLY A 19 -3.19 8.81 4.26
N TYR A 20 -2.34 8.77 5.29
CA TYR A 20 -1.55 7.61 5.67
C TYR A 20 -1.42 7.52 7.18
N GLU A 21 -1.23 6.31 7.69
CA GLU A 21 -0.87 6.06 9.08
C GLU A 21 0.41 5.23 9.20
N ARG A 22 1.16 5.46 10.28
CA ARG A 22 2.22 4.57 10.78
C ARG A 22 1.88 4.12 12.18
N HIS A 23 1.92 2.82 12.39
CA HIS A 23 1.73 2.19 13.70
C HIS A 23 3.10 1.69 14.18
N MET A 24 3.61 2.26 15.27
CA MET A 24 4.92 1.94 15.84
C MET A 24 4.88 2.08 17.36
N GLY A 25 5.31 1.05 18.11
CA GLY A 25 5.43 1.13 19.58
C GLY A 25 4.15 1.58 20.28
N GLY A 26 3.01 1.03 19.87
CA GLY A 26 1.69 1.35 20.43
C GLY A 26 1.12 2.71 20.02
N ARG A 27 1.86 3.52 19.25
CA ARG A 27 1.41 4.83 18.76
C ARG A 27 0.99 4.78 17.30
N VAL A 28 -0.03 5.58 16.99
CA VAL A 28 -0.47 5.87 15.63
C VAL A 28 -0.06 7.28 15.28
N TRP A 29 0.57 7.43 14.12
CA TRP A 29 0.93 8.72 13.54
C TRP A 29 0.21 8.84 12.21
N SER A 30 -0.51 9.94 12.00
CA SER A 30 -1.25 10.20 10.78
C SER A 30 -0.56 11.27 9.94
N SER A 31 -0.72 11.20 8.64
CA SER A 31 -0.19 12.19 7.70
C SER A 31 -1.10 12.31 6.48
N PRO A 32 -1.58 13.51 6.13
CA PRO A 32 -2.42 13.68 4.94
C PRO A 32 -1.62 13.49 3.63
N ASP A 33 -0.31 13.72 3.65
CA ASP A 33 0.55 13.71 2.46
C ASP A 33 1.66 12.63 2.49
N GLY A 34 1.89 12.00 3.63
CA GLY A 34 2.94 11.00 3.85
C GLY A 34 4.31 11.59 4.20
N PHE A 35 4.46 12.91 4.23
CA PHE A 35 5.69 13.63 4.56
C PHE A 35 5.69 14.14 6.00
N TRP A 36 4.58 14.72 6.45
CA TRP A 36 4.46 15.30 7.80
C TRP A 36 3.57 14.46 8.72
N TRP A 37 4.17 13.89 9.76
CA TRP A 37 3.52 12.93 10.65
C TRP A 37 3.13 13.62 11.96
N ARG A 38 1.82 13.74 12.18
CA ARG A 38 1.22 14.34 13.38
C ARG A 38 0.41 13.29 14.14
N GLY A 39 -0.02 13.63 15.35
CA GLY A 39 -0.87 12.78 16.17
C GLY A 39 -2.37 12.91 15.87
N ASP A 40 -2.77 13.87 15.04
CA ASP A 40 -4.19 14.11 14.77
C ASP A 40 -4.77 12.99 13.90
N CYS A 41 -5.85 12.37 14.36
CA CYS A 41 -6.54 11.33 13.58
C CYS A 41 -7.19 11.94 12.33
N LEU A 42 -7.00 11.28 11.19
CA LEU A 42 -7.70 11.62 9.95
C LEU A 42 -9.01 10.83 9.88
N HIS A 43 -10.05 11.41 9.27
CA HIS A 43 -11.31 10.72 9.04
C HIS A 43 -11.20 9.83 7.79
N TYR A 44 -11.35 8.52 7.95
CA TYR A 44 -11.32 7.52 6.87
C TYR A 44 -12.41 6.46 7.08
N SER A 45 -12.88 5.85 5.99
CA SER A 45 -13.77 4.69 6.03
C SER A 45 -12.99 3.38 6.03
N ASP A 46 -11.84 3.36 5.35
CA ASP A 46 -11.08 2.13 5.10
C ASP A 46 -9.57 2.35 5.13
N LYS A 47 -8.84 1.23 5.22
CA LYS A 47 -7.38 1.20 5.15
C LYS A 47 -6.88 0.14 4.18
N ASP A 48 -5.89 0.52 3.38
CA ASP A 48 -5.12 -0.42 2.58
C ASP A 48 -3.78 -0.69 3.27
N ARG A 49 -3.45 -1.98 3.43
CA ARG A 49 -2.20 -2.39 4.06
C ARG A 49 -1.02 -1.98 3.18
N CYS A 50 0.09 -1.54 3.78
CA CYS A 50 1.34 -1.33 3.05
C CYS A 50 2.03 -2.68 2.80
N PHE A 51 2.55 -2.86 1.60
CA PHE A 51 3.35 -4.02 1.21
C PHE A 51 4.74 -4.02 1.87
N GLY A 52 5.21 -2.86 2.36
CA GLY A 52 6.55 -2.72 2.92
C GLY A 52 7.65 -2.65 1.85
N VAL A 53 7.26 -2.53 0.58
CA VAL A 53 8.15 -2.35 -0.57
C VAL A 53 7.84 -1.03 -1.22
N LYS A 54 8.87 -0.36 -1.72
CA LYS A 54 8.70 0.86 -2.51
C LYS A 54 8.87 0.59 -4.00
N ASP A 55 8.08 1.30 -4.79
CA ASP A 55 8.14 1.28 -6.24
C ASP A 55 9.39 2.00 -6.77
N ILE A 56 9.60 2.04 -8.09
CA ILE A 56 10.77 2.71 -8.69
C ILE A 56 10.85 4.23 -8.39
N ASN A 57 9.73 4.88 -8.09
CA ASN A 57 9.61 6.32 -7.86
C ASN A 57 9.77 6.70 -6.38
N ASN A 58 10.18 5.76 -5.53
CA ASN A 58 10.31 5.96 -4.08
C ASN A 58 8.97 6.07 -3.33
N GLU A 59 7.89 5.60 -3.94
CA GLU A 59 6.57 5.57 -3.31
C GLU A 59 6.30 4.20 -2.70
N TRP A 60 5.66 4.17 -1.52
CA TRP A 60 5.25 2.91 -0.90
C TRP A 60 4.12 2.25 -1.71
N LEU A 61 4.20 0.93 -1.86
CA LEU A 61 3.15 0.13 -2.47
C LEU A 61 2.14 -0.34 -1.42
N PHE A 62 0.87 -0.30 -1.78
CA PHE A 62 -0.24 -0.67 -0.93
C PHE A 62 -1.13 -1.70 -1.61
N GLN A 63 -1.89 -2.44 -0.81
CA GLN A 63 -2.98 -3.27 -1.30
C GLN A 63 -3.90 -2.47 -2.22
N GLY A 64 -4.28 -3.06 -3.34
CA GLY A 64 -5.08 -2.40 -4.38
C GLY A 64 -4.24 -1.63 -5.41
N ASP A 65 -2.93 -1.45 -5.21
CA ASP A 65 -2.10 -0.83 -6.24
C ASP A 65 -2.01 -1.69 -7.50
N VAL A 66 -2.07 -1.04 -8.65
CA VAL A 66 -1.79 -1.63 -9.95
C VAL A 66 -0.35 -1.31 -10.31
N VAL A 67 0.44 -2.36 -10.54
CA VAL A 67 1.89 -2.27 -10.76
C VAL A 67 2.31 -2.93 -12.07
N THR A 68 3.51 -2.60 -12.53
CA THR A 68 4.12 -3.19 -13.71
C THR A 68 5.63 -3.28 -13.54
N TRP A 69 6.28 -4.28 -14.15
CA TRP A 69 7.74 -4.29 -14.27
C TRP A 69 8.19 -3.33 -15.38
N HIS A 70 7.50 -3.39 -16.52
CA HIS A 70 7.72 -2.53 -17.67
C HIS A 70 6.45 -2.46 -18.52
N PRO A 71 6.26 -1.46 -19.39
CA PRO A 71 5.00 -1.29 -20.15
C PRO A 71 4.49 -2.54 -20.88
N LYS A 72 5.40 -3.41 -21.35
CA LYS A 72 5.06 -4.69 -22.02
C LYS A 72 4.70 -5.86 -21.09
N SER A 73 4.91 -5.78 -19.76
CA SER A 73 4.62 -6.87 -18.82
C SER A 73 3.15 -6.90 -18.39
N GLY A 74 2.36 -5.95 -18.89
CA GLY A 74 0.98 -5.74 -18.45
C GLY A 74 0.89 -5.13 -17.06
N GLN A 75 -0.35 -5.07 -16.57
CA GLN A 75 -0.72 -4.48 -15.29
C GLN A 75 -1.14 -5.57 -14.32
N TRP A 76 -0.59 -5.51 -13.12
CA TRP A 76 -0.79 -6.51 -12.08
C TRP A 76 -1.37 -5.86 -10.84
N LEU A 77 -2.43 -6.43 -10.30
CA LEU A 77 -3.05 -5.96 -9.08
C LEU A 77 -2.32 -6.55 -7.86
N LEU A 78 -1.90 -5.68 -6.94
CA LEU A 78 -1.28 -6.06 -5.69
C LEU A 78 -2.33 -6.35 -4.62
N GLU A 79 -2.39 -7.60 -4.18
CA GLU A 79 -3.39 -8.11 -3.24
C GLU A 79 -2.72 -8.67 -1.98
N CYS A 80 -3.35 -8.47 -0.81
CA CYS A 80 -2.93 -9.07 0.45
C CYS A 80 -4.09 -9.89 1.01
N GLU A 81 -3.92 -11.22 1.03
CA GLU A 81 -4.91 -12.15 1.59
C GLU A 81 -4.25 -12.90 2.75
N ARG A 82 -4.82 -12.80 3.96
CA ARG A 82 -4.30 -13.46 5.18
C ARG A 82 -2.80 -13.20 5.44
N GLY A 83 -2.31 -12.04 5.05
CA GLY A 83 -0.90 -11.63 5.19
C GLY A 83 0.02 -12.07 4.05
N ALA A 84 -0.45 -12.85 3.08
CA ALA A 84 0.31 -13.21 1.89
C ALA A 84 0.10 -12.19 0.77
N TRP A 85 1.20 -11.68 0.23
CA TRP A 85 1.19 -10.71 -0.86
C TRP A 85 1.30 -11.39 -2.22
N THR A 86 0.38 -11.06 -3.12
CA THR A 86 0.31 -11.62 -4.47
C THR A 86 0.08 -10.53 -5.50
N LEU A 87 0.54 -10.80 -6.72
CA LEU A 87 0.22 -10.03 -7.92
C LEU A 87 -0.73 -10.86 -8.78
N SER A 88 -1.85 -10.27 -9.20
CA SER A 88 -2.83 -10.93 -10.06
C SER A 88 -3.06 -10.21 -11.39
N GLN A 89 -3.20 -10.98 -12.47
CA GLN A 89 -3.49 -10.49 -13.82
C GLN A 89 -4.28 -11.57 -14.59
N GLY A 90 -5.51 -11.26 -15.03
CA GLY A 90 -6.25 -12.10 -15.99
C GLY A 90 -6.38 -13.58 -15.60
N GLY A 91 -6.52 -13.90 -14.31
CA GLY A 91 -6.60 -15.27 -13.78
C GLY A 91 -5.26 -15.86 -13.32
N THR A 92 -4.13 -15.23 -13.66
CA THR A 92 -2.81 -15.59 -13.11
C THR A 92 -2.61 -14.92 -11.76
N ARG A 93 -2.04 -15.63 -10.80
CA ARG A 93 -1.62 -15.09 -9.50
C ARG A 93 -0.24 -15.61 -9.15
N ILE A 94 0.68 -14.70 -8.81
CA ILE A 94 2.06 -15.01 -8.44
C ILE A 94 2.41 -14.34 -7.10
N LYS A 95 3.44 -14.84 -6.42
CA LYS A 95 3.96 -14.17 -5.21
C LYS A 95 4.47 -12.77 -5.59
N ALA A 96 4.09 -11.76 -4.82
CA ALA A 96 4.61 -10.41 -5.02
C ALA A 96 6.11 -10.36 -4.67
N PRO A 97 6.97 -9.75 -5.51
CA PRO A 97 8.39 -9.64 -5.22
C PRO A 97 8.64 -8.62 -4.10
N GLU A 98 9.37 -9.02 -3.08
CA GLU A 98 9.66 -8.20 -1.89
C GLU A 98 10.86 -7.25 -2.10
N THR A 99 11.43 -7.20 -3.31
CA THR A 99 12.55 -6.33 -3.68
C THR A 99 12.06 -4.92 -4.01
N SER A 100 12.57 -3.92 -3.29
CA SER A 100 12.29 -2.51 -3.57
C SER A 100 12.85 -2.08 -4.92
N ARG A 101 12.22 -1.07 -5.54
CA ARG A 101 12.61 -0.49 -6.85
C ARG A 101 12.51 -1.46 -8.03
N LEU A 102 11.74 -2.54 -7.89
CA LEU A 102 11.51 -3.48 -8.98
C LEU A 102 10.25 -3.15 -9.78
N LEU A 103 9.18 -2.79 -9.08
CA LEU A 103 7.86 -2.53 -9.65
C LEU A 103 7.63 -1.02 -9.78
N ARG A 104 6.90 -0.61 -10.82
CA ARG A 104 6.37 0.75 -10.97
C ARG A 104 4.88 0.73 -10.66
N ARG A 105 4.41 1.62 -9.79
CA ARG A 105 2.96 1.85 -9.63
C ARG A 105 2.43 2.62 -10.82
N VAL A 106 1.33 2.15 -11.40
CA VAL A 106 0.68 2.77 -12.57
C VAL A 106 -0.80 3.07 -12.35
N GLY A 107 -1.35 2.67 -11.21
CA GLY A 107 -2.72 2.97 -10.82
C GLY A 107 -3.08 2.31 -9.50
N PHE A 108 -4.37 2.32 -9.18
CA PHE A 108 -4.94 1.66 -8.01
C PHE A 108 -6.39 1.27 -8.31
N VAL A 109 -6.83 0.19 -7.66
CA VAL A 109 -8.22 -0.28 -7.64
C VAL A 109 -8.66 -0.26 -6.19
N PHE A 110 -9.63 0.58 -5.87
CA PHE A 110 -10.27 0.58 -4.58
C PHE A 110 -11.37 -0.49 -4.56
N ARG A 111 -11.39 -1.30 -3.51
CA ARG A 111 -12.44 -2.29 -3.27
C ARG A 111 -13.11 -1.92 -1.96
N ASN A 112 -14.45 -1.84 -1.96
CA ASN A 112 -15.26 -1.63 -0.77
C ASN A 112 -15.33 -2.88 0.09
#